data_AF-A0A929QHP3-F1
#
_entry.id   AF-A0A929QHP3-F1
#
_cell.length_a   1.000
_cell.length_b   1.000
_cell.length_c   1.000
_cell.angle_alpha   90.00
_cell.angle_beta   90.00
_cell.angle_gamma   90.00
#
_symmetry.space_group_name_H-M   'P 1'
#
loop_
_entity.id
_entity.type
_entity.pdbx_description
1 polymer ?
#
loop_
_entity_poly.entity_id
_entity_poly.type
_entity_poly.pdbx_seq_one_letter_code
_entity_poly.pdbx_strand_id
1 'polypeptide(L)' 'MEKAKVLRNLEKLVNRDFGFINAGRIAVVADNKKINTDLIESICLKLKINPVQIKKVDLVKIIDHFKSLDI' A
#
# COMPACT_ATOMS: atom_id res chain seq x y z
N MET A 1 -16.77 4.51 2.33
CA MET A 1 -16.88 3.77 1.04
C MET A 1 -15.53 3.70 0.33
N GLU A 2 -14.80 4.83 0.22
CA GLU A 2 -13.46 4.90 -0.39
C GLU A 2 -12.40 4.03 0.31
N LYS A 3 -12.26 4.11 1.65
CA LYS A 3 -11.28 3.32 2.42
C LYS A 3 -11.44 1.80 2.24
N ALA A 4 -12.69 1.31 2.25
CA ALA A 4 -12.98 -0.11 2.05
C ALA A 4 -12.58 -0.59 0.64
N LYS A 5 -12.81 0.23 -0.39
CA LYS A 5 -12.39 -0.06 -1.77
C LYS A 5 -10.86 -0.16 -1.87
N VAL A 6 -10.15 0.81 -1.28
CA VAL A 6 -8.68 0.81 -1.22
C VAL A 6 -8.17 -0.48 -0.56
N LEU A 7 -8.65 -0.79 0.64
CA LEU A 7 -8.22 -1.98 1.38
C LEU A 7 -8.45 -3.26 0.57
N ARG A 8 -9.64 -3.41 -0.03
CA ARG A 8 -9.97 -4.57 -0.88
C ARG A 8 -9.04 -4.69 -2.08
N ASN A 9 -8.67 -3.59 -2.72
CA ASN A 9 -7.75 -3.61 -3.86
C ASN A 9 -6.33 -4.00 -3.45
N LEU A 10 -5.86 -3.50 -2.31
CA LEU A 10 -4.55 -3.85 -1.77
C LEU A 10 -4.49 -5.31 -1.29
N GLU A 11 -5.55 -5.83 -0.65
CA GLU A 11 -5.66 -7.24 -0.29
C GLU A 11 -5.63 -8.16 -1.51
N LYS A 12 -6.29 -7.78 -2.61
CA LYS A 12 -6.17 -8.49 -3.89
C LYS A 12 -4.74 -8.45 -4.43
N LEU A 13 -4.00 -7.37 -4.23
CA LEU A 13 -2.60 -7.26 -4.65
C LEU A 13 -1.71 -8.23 -3.89
N VAL A 14 -1.86 -8.36 -2.57
CA VAL A 14 -1.12 -9.33 -1.73
C VAL A 14 -1.22 -10.75 -2.26
N ASN A 15 -2.40 -11.13 -2.76
CA ASN A 15 -2.67 -12.47 -3.30
C ASN A 15 -2.07 -12.73 -4.69
N ARG A 16 -1.56 -11.70 -5.39
CA ARG A 16 -0.90 -11.89 -6.69
C ARG A 16 0.50 -12.48 -6.50
N ASP A 17 0.99 -13.17 -7.53
CA ASP A 17 2.37 -13.60 -7.55
C ASP A 17 3.29 -12.43 -7.95
N PHE A 18 4.23 -12.08 -7.07
CA PHE A 18 5.25 -11.06 -7.29
C PHE A 18 6.40 -11.25 -6.30
N GLY A 19 7.64 -11.03 -6.76
CA GLY A 19 8.81 -11.02 -5.88
C GLY A 19 8.87 -9.75 -5.01
N PHE A 20 8.71 -8.59 -5.64
CA PHE A 20 8.56 -7.29 -4.98
C PHE A 20 7.84 -6.30 -5.92
N ILE A 21 7.35 -5.20 -5.34
CA ILE A 21 6.76 -4.06 -6.06
C ILE A 21 7.35 -2.75 -5.52
N ASN A 22 6.94 -1.62 -6.10
CA ASN A 22 7.28 -0.29 -5.60
C ASN A 22 6.05 0.48 -5.10
N ALA A 23 6.28 1.61 -4.43
CA ALA A 23 5.24 2.50 -3.91
C ALA A 23 4.26 2.98 -4.99
N GLY A 24 4.76 3.27 -6.19
CA GLY A 24 3.92 3.68 -7.33
C GLY A 24 2.90 2.61 -7.72
N ARG A 25 3.27 1.33 -7.69
CA ARG A 25 2.33 0.23 -7.95
C ARG A 25 1.20 0.17 -6.93
N ILE A 26 1.49 0.46 -5.66
CA ILE A 26 0.48 0.50 -4.59
C ILE A 26 -0.49 1.66 -4.83
N ALA A 27 0.02 2.86 -5.14
CA ALA A 27 -0.81 4.04 -5.42
C ALA A 27 -1.78 3.80 -6.59
N VAL A 28 -1.29 3.20 -7.68
CA VAL A 28 -2.14 2.84 -8.83
C VAL A 28 -3.22 1.83 -8.46
N VAL A 29 -2.87 0.79 -7.69
CA VAL A 29 -3.85 -0.25 -7.29
C VAL A 29 -4.86 0.27 -6.27
N ALA A 30 -4.47 1.20 -5.40
CA ALA A 30 -5.36 1.83 -4.44
C ALA A 30 -6.53 2.54 -5.15
N ASP A 31 -6.34 3.05 -6.37
CA ASP A 31 -7.38 3.65 -7.21
C ASP A 31 -8.19 4.73 -6.46
N ASN A 32 -7.46 5.63 -5.80
CA ASN A 32 -8.01 6.73 -5.02
C ASN A 32 -7.13 7.99 -5.14
N LYS A 33 -7.74 9.13 -5.46
CA LYS A 33 -7.02 10.40 -5.71
C LYS A 33 -6.22 10.94 -4.50
N LYS A 34 -6.58 10.53 -3.28
CA LYS A 34 -5.87 10.92 -2.05
C LYS A 34 -4.67 10.01 -1.75
N ILE A 35 -4.59 8.85 -2.39
CA ILE A 35 -3.50 7.89 -2.20
C ILE A 35 -2.56 7.98 -3.40
N ASN A 36 -1.58 8.88 -3.30
CA ASN A 36 -0.54 9.06 -4.29
C ASN A 36 0.77 8.37 -3.85
N THR A 37 1.76 8.32 -4.74
CA THR A 37 3.05 7.69 -4.47
C THR A 37 3.75 8.31 -3.26
N ASP A 38 3.76 9.64 -3.14
CA ASP A 38 4.41 10.35 -2.03
C ASP A 38 3.84 9.95 -0.66
N LEU A 39 2.52 9.76 -0.55
CA LEU A 39 1.90 9.26 0.66
C LEU A 39 2.36 7.84 0.99
N ILE A 40 2.41 6.95 -0.01
CA ILE A 40 2.89 5.58 0.18
C ILE A 40 4.36 5.56 0.59
N GLU A 41 5.19 6.40 -0.01
CA GLU A 41 6.61 6.54 0.35
C GLU A 41 6.77 7.05 1.79
N SER A 42 5.98 8.04 2.21
CA SER A 42 5.95 8.50 3.60
C SER A 42 5.58 7.37 4.59
N ILE A 43 4.59 6.55 4.24
CA ILE A 43 4.22 5.37 5.05
C ILE A 43 5.38 4.36 5.07
N CYS A 44 6.02 4.09 3.94
CA CYS A 44 7.17 3.19 3.86
C CYS A 44 8.29 3.67 4.79
N LEU A 45 8.63 4.96 4.77
CA LEU A 45 9.64 5.55 5.65
C LEU A 45 9.30 5.38 7.14
N LYS A 46 8.05 5.67 7.53
CA LYS A 46 7.58 5.47 8.91
C LYS A 46 7.68 4.02 9.37
N LEU A 47 7.40 3.08 8.48
CA LEU A 47 7.45 1.63 8.74
C LEU A 47 8.83 1.00 8.51
N LYS A 48 9.84 1.81 8.15
CA LYS A 48 11.20 1.36 7.80
C LYS A 48 11.22 0.33 6.66
N ILE A 49 10.39 0.55 5.63
CA ILE A 49 10.26 -0.26 4.42
C ILE A 49 10.96 0.46 3.26
N ASN A 50 11.64 -0.29 2.39
CA ASN A 50 12.20 0.25 1.15
C ASN A 50 11.09 0.49 0.12
N PRO A 51 10.80 1.74 -0.31
CA PRO A 51 9.69 2.05 -1.21
C PRO A 51 9.88 1.51 -2.64
N VAL A 52 11.11 1.14 -3.05
CA VAL A 52 11.37 0.54 -4.37
C VAL A 52 11.34 -0.99 -4.36
N GLN A 53 11.39 -1.61 -3.18
CA GLN A 53 11.42 -3.05 -3.01
C GLN A 53 10.53 -3.49 -1.85
N ILE A 54 9.21 -3.42 -2.08
CA ILE A 54 8.17 -3.80 -1.13
C ILE A 54 7.82 -5.27 -1.37
N LYS A 55 8.14 -6.14 -0.41
CA LYS A 55 7.76 -7.55 -0.45
C LYS A 55 6.33 -7.74 0.07
N LYS A 56 5.76 -8.93 -0.09
CA LYS A 56 4.41 -9.25 0.41
C LYS A 56 4.23 -8.92 1.90
N VAL A 57 5.21 -9.27 2.73
CA VAL A 57 5.21 -8.98 4.17
C VAL A 57 5.17 -7.48 4.48
N ASP A 58 5.79 -6.66 3.64
CA ASP A 58 5.81 -5.20 3.78
C ASP A 58 4.46 -4.61 3.35
N LEU A 59 3.88 -5.12 2.26
CA LEU A 59 2.56 -4.72 1.80
C LEU A 59 1.48 -5.01 2.86
N VAL A 60 1.55 -6.14 3.57
CA VAL A 60 0.64 -6.44 4.69
C VAL A 60 0.76 -5.39 5.79
N LYS A 61 1.97 -5.00 6.19
CA LYS A 61 2.18 -3.94 7.20
C LYS A 61 1.62 -2.58 6.74
N ILE A 62 1.79 -2.25 5.46
CA ILE A 62 1.22 -1.01 4.88
C ILE A 62 -0.31 -1.05 4.94
N ILE A 63 -0.93 -2.18 4.60
CA ILE A 63 -2.38 -2.36 4.68
C ILE A 63 -2.88 -2.22 6.11
N ASP A 64 -2.19 -2.82 7.08
CA ASP A 64 -2.58 -2.71 8.50
C ASP A 64 -2.43 -1.27 9.02
N HIS A 65 -1.41 -0.54 8.55
CA HIS A 65 -1.31 0.89 8.83
C HIS A 65 -2.51 1.66 8.27
N PHE A 66 -2.93 1.40 7.02
CA PHE A 66 -4.14 2.02 6.44
C PHE A 66 -5.41 1.72 7.22
N LYS A 67 -5.55 0.51 7.78
CA LYS A 67 -6.70 0.18 8.64
C LYS A 67 -6.74 1.07 9.87
N SER A 68 -5.58 1.35 10.47
CA SER A 68 -5.43 2.18 11.69
C SER A 68 -5.58 3.69 11.46
N LEU A 69 -5.42 4.17 10.22
CA LEU A 69 -5.61 5.59 9.90
C LEU A 69 -7.10 5.95 9.98
N ASP A 70 -7.45 6.93 10.81
CA ASP A 70 -8.76 7.59 10.73
C ASP A 70 -8.74 8.57 9.54
N ILE A 71 -9.24 8.11 8.39
CA ILE A 71 -9.32 8.85 7.11
C ILE A 71 -10.69 8.70 6.46
#